data_AF-A0A1Y5FCB0-F1
#
_entry.id   AF-A0A1Y5FCB0-F1
#
_cell.length_a   1.000
_cell.length_b   1.000
_cell.length_c   1.000
_cell.angle_alpha   90.00
_cell.angle_beta   90.00
_cell.angle_gamma   90.00
#
_symmetry.space_group_name_H-M   'P 1'
#
loop_
_entity.id
_entity.type
_entity.pdbx_description
1 polymer ?
#
loop_
_entity_poly.entity_id
_entity_poly.type
_entity_poly.pdbx_seq_one_letter_code
_entity_poly.pdbx_strand_id
1 'polypeptide(L)'
;MDSLKSILTNFTSDILNQEGETSSEVLKDTTSSNMKYYKNNYLYNHLDHLGNAYKAVKVILGEGNFQYFARLFLLSTPPKMTDMNQYGAGFSEFLGERAELENIQYLFQIARLDWFWFAQTEDEISIPQGIYQLWNAFLDGSDISEIEVDETIIEKISYQ
;
A
#
# COMPACT_ATOMS: atom_id res chain seq x y z
N MET A 1 -4.02 -28.86 12.65
CA MET A 1 -3.50 -27.47 12.72
C MET A 1 -4.30 -26.51 11.83
N ASP A 2 -5.18 -27.00 10.95
CA ASP A 2 -6.00 -26.17 10.03
C ASP A 2 -7.10 -25.34 10.71
N SER A 3 -7.53 -25.74 11.91
CA SER A 3 -8.62 -25.06 12.63
C SER A 3 -8.25 -23.65 13.09
N LEU A 4 -7.03 -23.42 13.59
CA LEU A 4 -6.59 -22.13 14.12
C LEU A 4 -6.37 -21.08 13.02
N LYS A 5 -5.83 -21.50 11.87
CA LYS A 5 -5.72 -20.63 10.68
C LYS A 5 -7.10 -20.27 10.14
N SER A 6 -8.04 -21.21 10.10
CA SER A 6 -9.40 -20.92 9.60
C SER A 6 -10.17 -19.98 10.55
N ILE A 7 -10.00 -20.15 11.87
CA ILE A 7 -10.65 -19.31 12.88
C ILE A 7 -10.11 -17.88 12.78
N LEU A 8 -8.80 -17.68 12.69
CA LEU A 8 -8.21 -16.34 12.55
C LEU A 8 -8.60 -15.68 11.21
N THR A 9 -8.65 -16.45 10.13
CA THR A 9 -9.02 -15.94 8.80
C THR A 9 -10.48 -15.47 8.76
N ASN A 10 -11.42 -16.28 9.29
CA ASN A 10 -12.83 -15.91 9.37
C ASN A 10 -13.05 -14.73 10.34
N PHE A 11 -12.31 -14.70 11.45
CA PHE A 11 -12.40 -13.65 12.46
C PHE A 11 -11.94 -12.28 11.95
N THR A 12 -10.91 -12.22 11.09
CA THR A 12 -10.45 -10.95 10.48
C THR A 12 -11.45 -10.41 9.45
N SER A 13 -12.07 -11.27 8.64
CA SER A 13 -13.12 -10.88 7.68
C SER A 13 -14.35 -10.29 8.38
N ASP A 14 -14.81 -10.91 9.47
CA ASP A 14 -15.93 -10.41 10.28
C ASP A 14 -15.59 -9.09 10.99
N ILE A 15 -14.31 -8.92 11.37
CA ILE A 15 -13.80 -7.71 12.03
C ILE A 15 -13.76 -6.49 11.12
N LEU A 16 -13.49 -6.67 9.82
CA LEU A 16 -13.41 -5.58 8.85
C LEU A 16 -14.78 -5.19 8.27
N ASN A 17 -15.75 -6.11 8.28
CA ASN A 17 -17.08 -5.92 7.66
C ASN A 17 -18.20 -5.49 8.62
N GLN A 18 -18.00 -5.46 9.94
CA GLN A 18 -19.04 -4.99 10.85
C GLN A 18 -19.07 -3.46 10.99
N GLU A 19 -19.83 -2.80 10.12
CA GLU A 19 -20.54 -1.58 10.50
C GLU A 19 -21.79 -1.97 11.29
N GLY A 20 -21.72 -1.83 12.62
CA GLY A 20 -22.88 -1.72 13.52
C GLY A 20 -23.89 -2.87 13.53
N GLU A 21 -23.68 -3.88 14.39
CA GLU A 21 -24.66 -4.31 15.42
C GLU A 21 -24.09 -5.50 16.19
N THR A 22 -23.60 -5.22 17.40
CA THR A 22 -23.10 -6.22 18.34
C THR A 22 -24.27 -7.00 18.93
N SER A 23 -24.61 -8.17 18.38
CA SER A 23 -25.50 -9.11 19.06
C SER A 23 -24.85 -9.56 20.38
N SER A 24 -25.53 -9.24 21.48
CA SER A 24 -24.93 -8.95 22.79
C SER A 24 -24.93 -10.11 23.78
N GLU A 25 -24.55 -11.33 23.40
CA GLU A 25 -24.59 -12.45 24.36
C GLU A 25 -23.31 -13.28 24.51
N VAL A 26 -22.21 -12.96 23.80
CA VAL A 26 -20.97 -13.77 23.88
C VAL A 26 -19.74 -12.99 24.36
N LEU A 27 -19.77 -11.66 24.43
CA LEU A 27 -18.55 -10.87 24.62
C LEU A 27 -18.40 -10.35 26.05
N LYS A 28 -17.72 -11.13 26.89
CA LYS A 28 -17.14 -10.62 28.14
C LYS A 28 -16.10 -9.54 27.81
N ASP A 29 -16.15 -8.47 28.59
CA ASP A 29 -15.49 -7.15 28.50
C ASP A 29 -13.96 -7.12 28.24
N THR A 30 -13.30 -8.29 28.29
CA THR A 30 -11.87 -8.44 27.96
C THR A 30 -11.63 -8.64 26.45
N THR A 31 -12.61 -9.16 25.72
CA THR A 31 -12.46 -9.49 24.29
C THR A 31 -12.66 -8.28 23.39
N SER A 32 -13.56 -7.35 23.71
CA SER A 32 -13.83 -6.13 22.93
C SER A 32 -12.65 -5.15 22.96
N SER A 33 -12.07 -4.92 24.14
CA SER A 33 -10.88 -4.09 24.31
C SER A 33 -9.68 -4.67 23.59
N ASN A 34 -9.40 -5.97 23.77
CA ASN A 34 -8.35 -6.67 23.04
C ASN A 34 -8.59 -6.61 21.52
N MET A 35 -9.83 -6.77 21.07
CA MET A 35 -10.18 -6.67 19.65
C MET A 35 -9.88 -5.29 19.07
N LYS A 36 -10.14 -4.20 19.82
CA LYS A 36 -9.76 -2.83 19.41
C LYS A 36 -8.24 -2.69 19.28
N TYR A 37 -7.46 -3.25 20.21
CA TYR A 37 -5.99 -3.23 20.13
C TYR A 37 -5.45 -4.09 18.99
N TYR A 38 -6.02 -5.28 18.74
CA TYR A 38 -5.65 -6.11 17.60
C TYR A 38 -5.99 -5.44 16.27
N LYS A 39 -7.17 -4.82 16.14
CA LYS A 39 -7.54 -4.02 14.95
C LYS A 39 -6.58 -2.84 14.74
N ASN A 40 -6.27 -2.12 15.82
CA ASN A 40 -5.35 -0.98 15.74
C ASN A 40 -3.93 -1.40 15.40
N ASN A 41 -3.40 -2.46 16.02
CA ASN A 41 -2.07 -2.97 15.73
C ASN A 41 -2.00 -3.55 14.32
N TYR A 42 -3.05 -4.25 13.87
CA TYR A 42 -3.15 -4.75 12.50
C TYR A 42 -3.15 -3.59 11.51
N LEU A 43 -4.05 -2.62 11.66
CA LEU A 43 -4.11 -1.42 10.81
C LEU A 43 -2.77 -0.67 10.80
N TYR A 44 -2.20 -0.42 11.97
CA TYR A 44 -0.93 0.27 12.12
C TYR A 44 0.20 -0.45 11.39
N ASN A 45 0.34 -1.76 11.58
CA ASN A 45 1.40 -2.53 10.95
C ASN A 45 1.29 -2.54 9.41
N HIS A 46 0.07 -2.59 8.85
CA HIS A 46 -0.09 -2.56 7.39
C HIS A 46 0.14 -1.15 6.82
N LEU A 47 -0.28 -0.11 7.53
CA LEU A 47 0.01 1.27 7.13
C LEU A 47 1.51 1.57 7.20
N ASP A 48 2.19 1.08 8.23
CA ASP A 48 3.64 1.19 8.36
C ASP A 48 4.37 0.41 7.27
N HIS A 49 3.93 -0.83 6.99
CA HIS A 49 4.45 -1.63 5.89
C HIS A 49 4.30 -0.93 4.54
N LEU A 50 3.10 -0.42 4.22
CA LEU A 50 2.88 0.36 3.00
C LEU A 50 3.75 1.62 2.98
N GLY A 51 3.91 2.31 4.10
CA GLY A 51 4.79 3.48 4.19
C GLY A 51 6.27 3.16 3.92
N ASN A 52 6.71 1.96 4.29
CA ASN A 52 8.05 1.47 4.00
C ASN A 52 8.21 1.02 2.54
N ALA A 53 7.16 0.49 1.94
CA ALA A 53 7.14 0.05 0.54
C ALA A 53 7.01 1.21 -0.45
N TYR A 54 6.26 2.26 -0.09
CA TYR A 54 5.85 3.35 -0.99
C TYR A 54 6.40 4.71 -0.55
N LYS A 55 7.73 4.80 -0.44
CA LYS A 55 8.42 5.99 0.09
C LYS A 55 8.31 7.21 -0.81
N ALA A 56 8.55 7.07 -2.13
CA ALA A 56 8.45 8.18 -3.05
C ALA A 56 6.99 8.66 -3.17
N VAL A 57 6.04 7.72 -3.25
CA VAL A 57 4.60 8.04 -3.21
C VAL A 57 4.23 8.81 -1.94
N LYS A 58 4.77 8.40 -0.79
CA LYS A 58 4.54 9.08 0.48
C LYS A 58 5.11 10.51 0.49
N VAL A 59 6.24 10.75 -0.15
CA VAL A 59 6.81 12.11 -0.34
C VAL A 59 5.90 12.95 -1.23
N ILE A 60 5.47 12.42 -2.39
CA ILE A 60 4.65 13.14 -3.36
C ILE A 60 3.28 13.52 -2.77
N LEU A 61 2.60 12.58 -2.14
CA LEU A 61 1.27 12.80 -1.58
C LEU A 61 1.30 13.56 -0.25
N GLY A 62 2.42 13.48 0.47
CA GLY A 62 2.53 13.87 1.87
C GLY A 62 1.86 12.88 2.82
N GLU A 63 2.24 12.94 4.10
CA GLU A 63 1.82 11.97 5.14
C GLU A 63 0.30 11.81 5.23
N GLY A 64 -0.45 12.92 5.24
CA GLY A 64 -1.91 12.89 5.44
C GLY A 64 -2.66 12.18 4.30
N ASN A 65 -2.36 12.54 3.06
CA ASN A 65 -3.00 11.93 1.89
C ASN A 65 -2.54 10.49 1.71
N PHE A 66 -1.24 10.21 1.93
CA PHE A 66 -0.73 8.85 1.89
C PHE A 66 -1.50 7.94 2.87
N GLN A 67 -1.63 8.36 4.13
CA GLN A 67 -2.39 7.59 5.13
C GLN A 67 -3.85 7.42 4.74
N TYR A 68 -4.48 8.44 4.14
CA TYR A 68 -5.85 8.34 3.65
C TYR A 68 -5.99 7.24 2.58
N PHE A 69 -5.17 7.27 1.52
CA PHE A 69 -5.24 6.29 0.44
C PHE A 69 -4.82 4.88 0.90
N ALA A 70 -3.81 4.77 1.75
CA ALA A 70 -3.37 3.48 2.29
C ALA A 70 -4.47 2.81 3.14
N ARG A 71 -5.26 3.58 3.89
CA ARG A 71 -6.43 3.07 4.62
C ARG A 71 -7.54 2.61 3.68
N LEU A 72 -7.84 3.39 2.63
CA LEU A 72 -8.82 3.00 1.63
C LEU A 72 -8.40 1.72 0.91
N PHE A 73 -7.11 1.57 0.59
CA PHE A 73 -6.57 0.36 0.00
C PHE A 73 -6.79 -0.84 0.92
N LEU A 74 -6.45 -0.71 2.21
CA LEU A 74 -6.65 -1.77 3.21
C LEU A 74 -8.12 -2.20 3.38
N LEU A 75 -9.06 -1.25 3.28
CA LEU A 75 -10.48 -1.57 3.32
C LEU A 75 -10.95 -2.27 2.04
N SER A 76 -10.43 -1.87 0.88
CA SER A 76 -10.78 -2.47 -0.42
C SER A 76 -10.15 -3.85 -0.64
N THR A 77 -8.95 -4.05 -0.10
CA THR A 77 -8.14 -5.26 -0.28
C THR A 77 -7.73 -5.77 1.10
N PRO A 78 -8.64 -6.42 1.84
CA PRO A 78 -8.34 -6.90 3.18
C PRO A 78 -7.19 -7.94 3.11
N PRO A 79 -6.11 -7.75 3.87
CA PRO A 79 -4.94 -8.62 3.84
C PRO A 79 -5.36 -10.04 4.21
N LYS A 80 -5.24 -10.97 3.26
CA LYS A 80 -5.29 -12.39 3.59
C LYS A 80 -4.00 -12.71 4.34
N MET A 81 -4.13 -13.24 5.56
CA MET A 81 -3.07 -13.51 6.54
C MET A 81 -1.79 -14.23 6.05
N THR A 82 -1.71 -14.63 4.78
CA THR A 82 -0.72 -15.61 4.32
C THR A 82 0.57 -14.97 3.79
N ASP A 83 0.59 -13.69 3.40
CA ASP A 83 1.85 -13.05 3.00
C ASP A 83 1.84 -11.53 3.19
N MET A 84 2.41 -11.06 4.31
CA MET A 84 2.64 -9.63 4.54
C MET A 84 3.63 -9.05 3.53
N ASN A 85 4.58 -9.83 3.02
CA ASN A 85 5.61 -9.32 2.12
C ASN A 85 5.06 -9.01 0.73
N GLN A 86 3.91 -9.58 0.38
CA GLN A 86 3.19 -9.27 -0.86
C GLN A 86 2.06 -8.25 -0.65
N TYR A 87 1.78 -7.89 0.61
CA TYR A 87 0.72 -6.95 0.91
C TYR A 87 1.15 -5.53 0.53
N GLY A 88 0.72 -5.11 -0.65
CA GLY A 88 1.13 -3.85 -1.25
C GLY A 88 1.12 -3.95 -2.77
N ALA A 89 1.34 -5.12 -3.35
CA ALA A 89 1.51 -5.32 -4.79
C ALA A 89 0.46 -4.64 -5.70
N GLY A 90 -0.80 -4.49 -5.25
CA GLY A 90 -1.87 -3.83 -6.01
C GLY A 90 -2.07 -2.34 -5.69
N PHE A 91 -1.22 -1.74 -4.85
CA PHE A 91 -1.40 -0.35 -4.41
C PHE A 91 -1.08 0.64 -5.53
N SER A 92 -0.15 0.31 -6.43
CA SER A 92 0.11 1.08 -7.66
C SER A 92 -1.16 1.23 -8.49
N GLU A 93 -1.78 0.10 -8.85
CA GLU A 93 -3.02 0.01 -9.62
C GLU A 93 -4.15 0.74 -8.91
N PHE A 94 -4.29 0.50 -7.60
CA PHE A 94 -5.26 1.19 -6.77
C PHE A 94 -5.15 2.72 -6.83
N LEU A 95 -3.93 3.27 -6.85
CA LEU A 95 -3.72 4.72 -6.98
C LEU A 95 -4.00 5.19 -8.41
N GLY A 96 -3.62 4.40 -9.42
CA GLY A 96 -3.82 4.71 -10.83
C GLY A 96 -5.30 4.77 -11.25
N GLU A 97 -6.18 4.06 -10.55
CA GLU A 97 -7.63 4.05 -10.81
C GLU A 97 -8.39 5.23 -10.16
N ARG A 98 -7.71 6.12 -9.43
CA ARG A 98 -8.35 7.21 -8.68
C ARG A 98 -8.45 8.48 -9.52
N ALA A 99 -9.69 8.88 -9.81
CA ALA A 99 -9.99 10.14 -10.48
C ALA A 99 -9.38 11.35 -9.77
N GLU A 100 -9.29 11.33 -8.44
CA GLU A 100 -8.73 12.45 -7.66
C GLU A 100 -7.20 12.62 -7.85
N LEU A 101 -6.51 11.59 -8.34
CA LEU A 101 -5.07 11.55 -8.53
C LEU A 101 -4.65 11.70 -10.00
N GLU A 102 -5.60 11.84 -10.93
CA GLU A 102 -5.33 11.96 -12.38
C GLU A 102 -4.40 13.11 -12.75
N ASN A 103 -4.37 14.17 -11.95
CA ASN A 103 -3.47 15.31 -12.17
C ASN A 103 -1.99 15.01 -11.88
N ILE A 104 -1.68 13.86 -11.27
CA ILE A 104 -0.32 13.41 -10.97
C ILE A 104 0.00 12.19 -11.84
N GLN A 105 0.16 12.44 -13.15
CA GLN A 105 0.24 11.40 -14.19
C GLN A 105 1.33 10.35 -13.94
N TYR A 106 2.47 10.76 -13.36
CA TYR A 106 3.58 9.85 -13.05
C TYR A 106 3.38 9.03 -11.77
N LEU A 107 2.38 9.32 -10.92
CA LEU A 107 2.22 8.70 -9.60
C LEU A 107 2.10 7.18 -9.69
N PHE A 108 1.36 6.68 -10.68
CA PHE A 108 1.23 5.25 -10.93
C PHE A 108 2.59 4.59 -11.20
N GLN A 109 3.40 5.18 -12.07
CA GLN A 109 4.71 4.63 -12.43
C GLN A 109 5.71 4.74 -11.26
N ILE A 110 5.65 5.84 -10.50
CA ILE A 110 6.42 6.00 -9.27
C ILE A 110 6.05 4.93 -8.23
N ALA A 111 4.76 4.63 -8.05
CA ALA A 111 4.31 3.59 -7.15
C ALA A 111 4.82 2.20 -7.58
N ARG A 112 4.85 1.92 -8.89
CA ARG A 112 5.43 0.67 -9.42
C ARG A 112 6.92 0.55 -9.10
N LEU A 113 7.67 1.64 -9.23
CA LEU A 113 9.09 1.67 -8.87
C LEU A 113 9.30 1.43 -7.38
N ASP A 114 8.58 2.15 -6.52
CA ASP A 114 8.60 1.93 -5.06
C ASP A 114 8.41 0.44 -4.71
N TRP A 115 7.40 -0.20 -5.31
CA TRP A 115 7.15 -1.64 -5.12
C TRP A 115 8.27 -2.52 -5.69
N PHE A 116 8.79 -2.21 -6.89
CA PHE A 116 9.86 -2.97 -7.53
C PHE A 116 11.12 -3.07 -6.64
N TRP A 117 11.57 -1.96 -6.05
CA TRP A 117 12.72 -2.00 -5.12
C TRP A 117 12.40 -2.62 -3.76
N PHE A 118 11.17 -2.46 -3.29
CA PHE A 118 10.76 -3.01 -2.00
C PHE A 118 10.60 -4.53 -2.05
N ALA A 119 9.85 -5.04 -3.02
CA ALA A 119 9.43 -6.43 -3.08
C ALA A 119 10.47 -7.37 -3.69
N GLN A 120 11.31 -6.86 -4.60
CA GLN A 120 12.36 -7.64 -5.26
C GLN A 120 11.88 -8.96 -5.89
N THR A 121 10.71 -8.89 -6.53
CA THR A 121 10.03 -10.06 -7.13
C THR A 121 10.25 -10.21 -8.63
N GLU A 122 10.69 -9.15 -9.30
CA GLU A 122 10.97 -9.09 -10.74
C GLU A 122 12.40 -8.60 -10.93
N ASP A 123 13.17 -9.13 -11.89
CA ASP A 123 14.57 -8.71 -12.10
C ASP A 123 14.70 -7.37 -12.84
N GLU A 124 13.66 -6.98 -13.58
CA GLU A 124 13.61 -5.80 -14.44
C GLU A 124 12.20 -5.21 -14.49
N ILE A 125 12.09 -3.89 -14.50
CA ILE A 125 10.84 -3.16 -14.73
C ILE A 125 10.94 -2.27 -15.97
N SER A 126 9.88 -2.23 -16.76
CA SER A 126 9.72 -1.31 -17.89
C SER A 126 8.85 -0.11 -17.50
N ILE A 127 9.39 1.10 -17.69
CA ILE A 127 8.76 2.37 -17.36
C ILE A 127 9.05 3.44 -18.41
N PRO A 128 8.22 4.50 -18.52
CA PRO A 128 8.53 5.66 -19.34
C PRO A 128 9.87 6.30 -18.96
N GLN A 129 10.56 6.84 -19.97
CA GLN A 129 11.81 7.54 -19.77
C GLN A 129 11.64 8.72 -18.83
N GLY A 130 12.58 8.89 -17.91
CA GLY A 130 12.61 10.00 -16.96
C GLY A 130 11.89 9.70 -15.64
N ILE A 131 11.03 8.68 -15.60
CA ILE A 131 10.37 8.25 -14.36
C ILE A 131 11.39 7.77 -13.33
N TYR A 132 12.43 7.03 -13.74
CA TYR A 132 13.46 6.58 -12.81
C TYR A 132 14.25 7.74 -12.19
N GLN A 133 14.56 8.76 -13.00
CA GLN A 133 15.23 9.96 -12.51
C GLN A 133 14.34 10.75 -11.55
N LEU A 134 13.06 10.92 -11.90
CA LEU A 134 12.07 11.58 -11.08
C LEU A 134 11.87 10.86 -9.73
N TRP A 135 11.81 9.53 -9.74
CA TRP A 135 11.72 8.70 -8.55
C TRP A 135 12.90 8.92 -7.60
N ASN A 136 14.13 8.90 -8.12
CA ASN A 136 15.33 9.17 -7.32
C ASN A 136 15.30 10.59 -6.74
N ALA A 137 14.93 11.58 -7.55
CA ALA A 137 14.86 12.98 -7.12
C ALA A 137 13.85 13.19 -5.98
N PHE A 138 12.71 12.48 -5.97
CA PHE A 138 11.78 12.52 -4.85
C PHE A 138 12.33 11.91 -3.56
N LEU A 139 13.18 10.88 -3.68
CA LEU A 139 13.75 10.19 -2.51
C LEU A 139 14.94 10.94 -1.90
N ASP A 140 15.76 11.59 -2.72
CA ASP A 140 16.94 12.34 -2.27
C ASP A 140 16.69 13.84 -2.08
N GLY A 141 15.53 14.34 -2.52
CA GLY A 141 15.13 15.75 -2.41
C GLY A 141 15.77 16.65 -3.46
N SER A 142 16.27 16.09 -4.57
CA SER A 142 16.81 16.84 -5.70
C SER A 142 15.74 17.65 -6.44
N ASP A 143 16.19 18.65 -7.20
CA ASP A 143 15.33 19.43 -8.07
C ASP A 143 14.78 18.56 -9.22
N ILE A 144 13.47 18.66 -9.45
CA ILE A 144 12.75 17.94 -10.49
C ILE A 144 12.46 18.81 -11.73
N SER A 145 12.82 20.09 -11.69
CA SER A 145 12.42 21.09 -12.71
C SER A 145 12.98 20.82 -14.11
N GLU A 146 14.12 20.12 -14.21
CA GLU A 146 14.77 19.76 -15.47
C GLU A 146 14.47 18.33 -15.92
N ILE A 147 13.68 17.57 -15.16
CA ILE A 147 13.37 16.17 -15.48
C ILE A 147 12.17 16.13 -16.41
N GLU A 148 12.42 15.79 -17.68
CA GLU A 148 11.37 15.54 -18.66
C GLU A 148 10.98 14.06 -18.67
N VAL A 149 9.66 13.81 -18.66
CA VAL A 149 9.10 12.47 -18.80
C VAL A 149 8.57 12.31 -20.23
N ASP A 150 9.06 11.30 -20.94
CA ASP A 150 8.56 10.93 -22.27
C ASP A 150 7.84 9.58 -22.19
N GLU A 151 6.51 9.61 -22.28
CA GLU A 151 5.66 8.41 -22.25
C GLU A 151 5.78 7.54 -23.50
N THR A 152 6.37 8.05 -24.59
CA THR A 152 6.54 7.30 -25.84
C THR A 152 7.79 6.43 -25.86
N ILE A 153 8.74 6.69 -24.94
CA ILE A 153 10.01 6.00 -24.83
C ILE A 153 10.00 5.17 -23.54
N ILE A 154 10.25 3.86 -23.68
CA ILE A 154 10.31 2.95 -22.53
C ILE A 154 11.77 2.63 -22.23
N GLU A 155 12.15 2.81 -20.97
CA GLU A 155 13.41 2.35 -20.41
C GLU A 155 13.22 1.13 -19.51
N LYS A 156 14.26 0.31 -19.43
CA LYS A 156 14.31 -0.91 -18.63
C LYS A 156 15.25 -0.68 -17.47
N ILE A 157 14.75 -0.85 -16.25
CA ILE A 157 15.54 -0.70 -15.03
C ILE A 157 15.65 -2.06 -14.35
N SER A 158 16.87 -2.43 -13.99
CA SER A 158 17.18 -3.63 -13.20
C SER A 158 17.84 -3.24 -11.88
N TYR A 159 17.95 -4.17 -10.95
CA TYR A 159 18.85 -4.01 -9.82
C TYR A 159 20.29 -3.84 -10.32
N GLN A 160 21.04 -2.90 -9.74
CA GLN A 160 22.47 -2.71 -10.00
C GLN A 160 23.32 -3.59 -9.10
#